data_AF-A0A6P0T1U3-F1
#
_entry.id   AF-A0A6P0T1U3-F1
#
_cell.length_a   1.000
_cell.length_b   1.000
_cell.length_c   1.000
_cell.angle_alpha   90.00
_cell.angle_beta   90.00
_cell.angle_gamma   90.00
#
_symmetry.space_group_name_H-M   'P 1'
#
loop_
_entity.id
_entity.type
_entity.pdbx_description
1 polymer ?
#
loop_
_entity_poly.entity_id
_entity_poly.type
_entity_poly.pdbx_seq_one_letter_code
_entity_poly.pdbx_strand_id
1 'polypeptide(L)' 'MEKTEVHLQGQKFAHVNTIAHEGKIVVLGTTADGKIYYTVKRSGFEDTALQDNQ' A
#
# COMPACT_ATOMS: atom_id res chain seq x y z
N MET A 1 5.19 -14.35 10.99
CA MET A 1 4.33 -13.15 10.90
C MET A 1 3.70 -13.19 9.52
N GLU A 2 2.38 -13.31 9.44
CA GLU A 2 1.67 -13.46 8.16
C GLU A 2 1.73 -12.12 7.39
N LYS A 3 2.36 -12.13 6.21
CA LYS A 3 2.48 -10.96 5.35
C LYS A 3 1.16 -10.80 4.57
N THR A 4 0.20 -10.09 5.13
CA THR A 4 -1.06 -9.79 4.43
C THR A 4 -0.81 -8.72 3.37
N GLU A 5 -0.62 -9.13 2.11
CA GLU A 5 -0.67 -8.22 0.98
C GLU A 5 -2.13 -7.78 0.75
N VAL A 6 -2.43 -6.52 1.06
CA VAL A 6 -3.78 -5.97 0.85
C VAL A 6 -3.94 -5.63 -0.63
N HIS A 7 -4.57 -6.53 -1.37
CA HIS A 7 -4.94 -6.32 -2.76
C HIS A 7 -6.30 -5.58 -2.82
N LEU A 8 -6.28 -4.26 -3.04
CA LEU A 8 -7.47 -3.39 -3.04
C LEU A 8 -8.30 -3.49 -4.35
N GLN A 9 -8.42 -4.68 -4.94
CA GLN A 9 -9.25 -4.88 -6.13
C GLN A 9 -10.73 -4.81 -5.75
N GLY A 10 -11.51 -4.05 -6.53
CA GLY A 10 -12.95 -3.94 -6.37
C GLY A 10 -13.44 -2.76 -5.51
N GLN A 11 -12.54 -1.98 -4.90
CA GLN A 11 -12.96 -0.78 -4.17
C GLN A 11 -13.02 0.45 -5.07
N LYS A 12 -14.15 1.17 -5.00
CA LYS A 12 -14.33 2.45 -5.71
C LYS A 12 -13.88 3.60 -4.82
N PHE A 13 -12.66 4.08 -5.06
CA PHE A 13 -12.09 5.22 -4.36
C PHE A 13 -12.67 6.53 -4.89
N ALA A 14 -13.10 7.40 -3.98
CA ALA A 14 -13.50 8.76 -4.28
C ALA A 14 -12.28 9.69 -4.32
N HIS A 15 -11.29 9.45 -3.44
CA HIS A 15 -10.06 10.22 -3.36
C HIS A 15 -8.85 9.31 -3.15
N VAL A 16 -7.74 9.65 -3.82
CA VAL A 16 -6.43 9.00 -3.63
C VAL A 16 -5.39 10.08 -3.40
N ASN A 17 -4.54 9.92 -2.39
CA ASN A 17 -3.43 10.82 -2.07
C ASN A 17 -2.17 10.03 -1.72
N THR A 18 -1.01 10.64 -1.91
CA THR A 18 0.30 10.02 -1.69
C THR A 18 1.19 10.96 -0.89
N ILE A 19 1.84 10.44 0.14
CA ILE A 19 2.82 11.17 0.96
C ILE A 19 4.16 10.45 0.86
N ALA A 20 5.20 11.16 0.41
CA ALA A 20 6.57 10.66 0.35
C ALA A 20 7.38 11.20 1.54
N HIS A 21 8.05 10.32 2.26
CA HIS A 21 8.92 10.68 3.38
C HIS A 21 10.00 9.62 3.61
N GLU A 22 11.28 10.03 3.63
CA GLU A 22 12.45 9.18 3.94
C GLU A 22 12.44 7.80 3.23
N GLY A 23 12.33 7.81 1.89
CA GLY A 23 12.35 6.57 1.10
C GLY A 23 11.14 5.67 1.31
N LYS A 24 10.09 6.15 1.99
CA LYS A 24 8.78 5.51 2.10
C LYS A 24 7.74 6.33 1.34
N ILE A 25 6.78 5.64 0.78
CA ILE A 25 5.62 6.19 0.09
C ILE A 25 4.39 5.61 0.79
N VAL A 26 3.57 6.47 1.36
CA VAL A 26 2.25 6.11 1.87
C VAL A 26 1.23 6.47 0.82
N VAL A 27 0.43 5.50 0.39
CA VAL A 27 -0.73 5.71 -0.48
C VAL A 27 -1.98 5.59 0.38
N LEU A 28 -2.84 6.60 0.33
CA LEU A 28 -4.10 6.70 1.07
C LEU A 28 -5.26 6.77 0.07
N GLY A 29 -6.23 5.87 0.21
CA GLY A 29 -7.47 5.87 -0.54
C GLY A 29 -8.66 6.09 0.39
N THR A 30 -9.58 6.97 0.00
CA THR A 30 -10.86 7.15 0.70
C THR A 30 -12.01 6.78 -0.23
N THR A 31 -12.89 5.90 0.20
CA THR A 31 -14.11 5.53 -0.53
C THR A 31 -15.24 6.52 -0.27
N ALA A 32 -16.29 6.49 -1.10
CA ALA A 32 -17.42 7.42 -0.98
C ALA A 32 -18.20 7.30 0.34
N ASP A 33 -18.16 6.13 1.00
CA ASP A 33 -18.75 5.89 2.33
C ASP A 33 -17.81 6.29 3.48
N GLY A 34 -16.67 6.92 3.18
CA GLY A 34 -15.73 7.44 4.17
C GLY A 34 -14.74 6.42 4.74
N LYS A 35 -14.69 5.19 4.22
CA LYS A 35 -13.66 4.23 4.65
C LYS A 35 -12.30 4.63 4.09
N ILE A 36 -11.28 4.48 4.94
CA ILE A 36 -9.90 4.80 4.62
C ILE A 36 -9.12 3.50 4.44
N TYR A 37 -8.38 3.42 3.35
CA TYR A 37 -7.45 2.35 3.02
C TYR A 37 -6.06 2.96 2.86
N TYR A 38 -5.03 2.24 3.29
CA TYR A 38 -3.67 2.68 3.08
C TYR A 38 -2.73 1.53 2.77
N THR A 39 -1.67 1.83 2.04
CA THR A 39 -0.51 0.95 1.87
C THR A 39 0.76 1.77 1.99
N VAL A 40 1.81 1.14 2.50
CA VAL A 40 3.13 1.75 2.63
C VAL A 40 4.10 0.96 1.77
N LYS A 41 4.69 1.62 0.78
CA LYS A 41 5.84 1.09 0.05
C LYS A 41 7.11 1.71 0.60
N ARG A 42 8.15 0.91 0.80
CA ARG A 42 9.48 1.37 1.19
C ARG A 42 10.46 1.02 0.08
N SER A 43 11.37 1.94 -0.24
CA SER A 43 12.51 1.67 -1.12
C SER A 43 13.31 0.48 -0.58
N GLY A 44 13.59 -0.51 -1.44
CA GLY A 44 14.21 -1.80 -1.07
C GLY A 44 13.22 -2.92 -0.69
N PHE A 45 11.91 -2.67 -0.65
CA PHE A 45 10.92 -3.74 -0.44
C PHE A 45 10.89 -4.74 -1.60
N GLU A 46 11.01 -4.26 -2.85
CA GLU A 46 11.06 -5.11 -4.05
C GLU A 46 12.20 -6.14 -4.00
N ASP A 47 13.35 -5.80 -3.41
CA ASP A 47 14.49 -6.72 -3.27
C ASP A 47 14.24 -7.82 -2.23
N THR A 48 13.54 -7.50 -1.14
CA THR A 48 13.31 -8.45 -0.03
C THR A 48 12.14 -9.40 -0.27
N ALA A 49 11.12 -8.99 -1.03
CA ALA A 49 9.92 -9.79 -1.22
C ALA A 49 10.09 -10.95 -2.21
N LEU A 50 11.05 -10.84 -3.14
CA LEU A 50 11.30 -11.85 -4.18
C LEU A 50 12.41 -12.84 -3.81
N GLN A 51 13.16 -12.59 -2.73
CA GLN A 51 14.27 -13.46 -2.29
C GLN A 51 13.81 -14.62 -1.39
N ASP A 52 12.59 -14.58 -0.84
CA ASP A 52 12.07 -15.62 0.07
C ASP A 52 11.58 -16.92 -0.62
N ASN A 53 11.71 -17.03 -1.96
CA ASN A 53 11.33 -18.21 -2.75
C ASN A 53 12.52 -18.89 -3.46
N GLN A 54 13.72 -18.82 -2.89
CA GLN A 54 14.91 -19.55 -3.38
C GLN A 54 15.32 -20.65 -2.40
#